data_AF-A0A8H6N4Q3-F1
#
_entry.id   AF-A0A8H6N4Q3-F1
#
_cell.length_a   1.000
_cell.length_b   1.000
_cell.length_c   1.000
_cell.angle_alpha   90.00
_cell.angle_beta   90.00
_cell.angle_gamma   90.00
#
_symmetry.space_group_name_H-M   'P 1'
#
loop_
_entity.id
_entity.type
_entity.pdbx_description
1 polymer ?
#
loop_
_entity_poly.entity_id
_entity_poly.type
_entity_poly.pdbx_seq_one_letter_code
_entity_poly.pdbx_strand_id
1 'polypeptide(L)'
;MQSLEESDNFLIHHVLDTIDAMTGSQQPKVILFDIGGVCVVSPFQSILDYELSLGIPPGWVNYSISKTSPTGFWHRLETGSIPMDETFFKGFNQDLHDQSRWEAFYTAQQAKNPSLPKEIPPLPSIDGEFLFNTMMTNSIPPDPWMFPALKKLKASARYILAALSNTVIFPPGHKLWRKDFMDDPVRSLFDVFISSAHVGLRKPDSKMYQLALKTVNEYATKNAATERGQALGWADGIKAGDIVFLDDIGENLKEARKQGFNTVKVQLGRTYEAVEELEKITGLALEGDHPKIPVKPNLKGSSKAKL
;
A
#
# COMPACT_ATOMS: atom_id res chain seq x y z
N MET A 1 -28.28 -35.09 22.83
CA MET A 1 -28.02 -33.76 22.22
C MET A 1 -26.53 -33.42 22.22
N GLN A 2 -25.81 -33.64 23.32
CA GLN A 2 -24.37 -33.34 23.43
C GLN A 2 -23.46 -34.15 22.46
N SER A 3 -23.83 -35.39 22.12
CA SER A 3 -23.02 -36.26 21.26
C SER A 3 -23.12 -36.00 19.75
N LEU A 4 -24.14 -35.23 19.32
CA LEU A 4 -24.34 -34.89 17.90
C LEU A 4 -23.59 -33.61 17.53
N GLU A 5 -23.50 -32.65 18.45
CA GLU A 5 -22.71 -31.42 18.26
C GLU A 5 -21.20 -31.72 18.23
N GLU A 6 -20.72 -32.65 19.04
CA GLU A 6 -19.30 -33.08 19.02
C GLU A 6 -18.94 -33.83 17.71
N SER A 7 -19.86 -34.63 17.17
CA SER A 7 -19.62 -35.33 15.90
C SER A 7 -19.62 -34.39 14.71
N ASP A 8 -20.48 -33.37 14.72
CA ASP A 8 -20.55 -32.36 13.65
C ASP A 8 -19.31 -31.47 13.66
N ASN A 9 -18.83 -31.08 14.85
CA ASN A 9 -17.60 -30.28 14.96
C ASN A 9 -16.36 -31.08 14.50
N PHE A 10 -16.28 -32.36 14.86
CA PHE A 10 -15.20 -33.25 14.41
C PHE A 10 -15.21 -33.44 12.89
N LEU A 11 -16.40 -33.58 12.29
CA LEU A 11 -16.55 -33.75 10.85
C LEU A 11 -16.18 -32.46 10.09
N ILE A 12 -16.55 -31.29 10.61
CA ILE A 12 -16.19 -29.99 10.02
C ILE A 12 -14.68 -29.77 10.06
N HIS A 13 -14.04 -30.01 11.20
CA HIS A 13 -12.57 -29.90 11.32
C HIS A 13 -11.86 -30.84 10.34
N HIS A 14 -12.31 -32.10 10.26
CA HIS A 14 -11.68 -33.07 9.36
C HIS A 14 -11.88 -32.69 7.88
N VAL A 15 -13.03 -32.13 7.51
CA VAL A 15 -13.28 -31.64 6.13
C VAL A 15 -12.38 -30.45 5.79
N LEU A 16 -12.18 -29.52 6.72
CA LEU A 16 -11.27 -28.38 6.53
C LEU A 16 -9.82 -28.85 6.37
N ASP A 17 -9.35 -29.76 7.24
CA ASP A 17 -8.01 -30.34 7.17
C ASP A 17 -7.79 -31.12 5.85
N THR A 18 -8.83 -31.79 5.35
CA THR A 18 -8.76 -32.54 4.08
C THR A 18 -8.74 -31.60 2.87
N ILE A 19 -9.46 -30.48 2.91
CA ILE A 19 -9.43 -29.45 1.85
C ILE A 19 -8.06 -28.76 1.82
N ASP A 20 -7.49 -28.46 2.98
CA ASP A 20 -6.14 -27.89 3.11
C ASP A 20 -5.06 -28.86 2.60
N ALA A 21 -5.23 -30.17 2.83
CA ALA A 21 -4.34 -31.21 2.31
C ALA A 21 -4.47 -31.42 0.79
N MET A 22 -5.64 -31.16 0.19
CA MET A 22 -5.90 -31.39 -1.24
C MET A 22 -5.50 -30.22 -2.14
N THR A 23 -5.24 -29.02 -1.62
CA THR A 23 -4.90 -27.82 -2.41
C THR A 23 -3.41 -27.44 -2.40
N GLY A 24 -2.58 -28.14 -1.62
CA GLY A 24 -1.11 -28.01 -1.66
C GLY A 24 -0.54 -26.63 -1.23
N SER A 25 -1.40 -25.69 -0.84
CA SER A 25 -1.03 -24.36 -0.37
C SER A 25 -1.74 -24.09 0.96
N GLN A 26 -1.02 -24.19 2.07
CA GLN A 26 -1.53 -23.78 3.38
C GLN A 26 -2.05 -22.34 3.31
N GLN A 27 -3.29 -22.10 3.76
CA GLN A 27 -3.85 -20.75 3.78
C GLN A 27 -2.97 -19.81 4.64
N PRO A 28 -2.85 -18.52 4.27
CA PRO A 28 -2.06 -17.58 5.05
C PRO A 28 -2.68 -17.36 6.44
N LYS A 29 -1.84 -17.11 7.45
CA LYS A 29 -2.28 -16.64 8.77
C LYS A 29 -2.44 -15.12 8.81
N VAL A 30 -1.70 -14.41 7.96
CA VAL A 30 -1.65 -12.94 7.91
C VAL A 30 -1.90 -12.47 6.49
N ILE A 31 -2.79 -11.48 6.37
CA ILE A 31 -2.94 -10.71 5.13
C ILE A 31 -2.42 -9.30 5.41
N LEU A 32 -1.29 -8.97 4.78
CA LEU A 32 -0.57 -7.71 4.95
C LEU A 32 -0.87 -6.80 3.76
N PHE A 33 -1.27 -5.56 4.03
CA PHE A 33 -1.67 -4.61 2.99
C PHE A 33 -0.79 -3.37 2.99
N ASP A 34 -0.40 -2.89 1.80
CA ASP A 34 -0.19 -1.45 1.64
C ASP A 34 -1.53 -0.71 1.74
N ILE A 35 -1.47 0.60 1.92
CA ILE A 35 -2.65 1.45 2.04
C ILE A 35 -2.89 2.23 0.76
N GLY A 36 -1.94 3.10 0.36
CA GLY A 36 -2.06 3.90 -0.86
C GLY A 36 -2.08 3.01 -2.11
N GLY A 37 -3.08 3.17 -2.97
CA GLY A 37 -3.22 2.37 -4.19
C GLY A 37 -3.72 0.93 -3.98
N VAL A 38 -3.99 0.55 -2.73
CA VAL A 38 -4.52 -0.77 -2.36
C VAL A 38 -5.83 -0.62 -1.59
N CYS A 39 -5.80 -0.05 -0.39
CA CYS A 39 -7.00 0.16 0.44
C CYS A 39 -7.64 1.54 0.23
N VAL A 40 -6.88 2.52 -0.25
CA VAL A 40 -7.34 3.85 -0.64
C VAL A 40 -6.82 4.20 -2.03
N VAL A 41 -7.40 5.21 -2.66
CA VAL A 41 -7.00 5.66 -4.00
C VAL A 41 -5.51 6.04 -4.05
N SER A 42 -4.82 5.63 -5.11
CA SER A 42 -3.37 5.86 -5.28
C SER A 42 -3.06 7.36 -5.47
N PRO A 43 -2.01 7.89 -4.81
CA PRO A 43 -1.56 9.26 -5.04
C PRO A 43 -0.93 9.44 -6.43
N PHE A 44 -0.52 8.36 -7.10
CA PHE A 44 0.17 8.42 -8.40
C PHE A 44 -0.69 9.00 -9.52
N GLN A 45 -2.01 8.86 -9.46
CA GLN A 45 -2.88 9.51 -10.45
C GLN A 45 -2.78 11.03 -10.35
N SER A 46 -2.67 11.57 -9.12
CA SER A 46 -2.52 13.02 -8.92
C SER A 46 -1.18 13.54 -9.44
N ILE A 47 -0.11 12.75 -9.30
CA ILE A 47 1.19 13.06 -9.90
C ILE A 47 1.07 13.13 -11.42
N LEU A 48 0.50 12.09 -12.03
CA LEU A 48 0.34 12.00 -13.48
C LEU A 48 -0.48 13.18 -14.03
N ASP A 49 -1.62 13.47 -13.42
CA ASP A 49 -2.50 14.56 -13.86
C ASP A 49 -1.78 15.91 -13.78
N TYR A 50 -0.99 16.12 -12.72
CA TYR A 50 -0.23 17.35 -12.53
C TYR A 50 0.92 17.48 -13.55
N GLU A 51 1.70 16.42 -13.77
CA GLU A 51 2.75 16.38 -14.80
C GLU A 51 2.19 16.71 -16.18
N LEU A 52 1.09 16.06 -16.57
CA LEU A 52 0.43 16.29 -17.85
C LEU A 52 -0.11 17.72 -17.97
N SER A 53 -0.63 18.30 -16.89
CA SER A 53 -1.11 19.68 -16.89
C SER A 53 -0.02 20.72 -17.17
N LEU A 54 1.24 20.36 -16.87
CA LEU A 54 2.43 21.19 -17.09
C LEU A 54 3.17 20.81 -18.39
N GLY A 55 2.66 19.85 -19.17
CA GLY A 55 3.33 19.36 -20.38
C GLY A 55 4.59 18.55 -20.09
N ILE A 56 4.74 18.03 -18.86
CA ILE A 56 5.87 17.20 -18.45
C ILE A 56 5.62 15.76 -18.91
N PRO A 57 6.59 15.09 -19.55
CA PRO A 57 6.46 13.65 -19.83
C PRO A 57 6.24 12.87 -18.53
N PRO A 58 5.29 11.91 -18.49
CA PRO A 58 4.98 11.18 -17.28
C PRO A 58 6.17 10.53 -16.57
N GLY A 59 6.20 10.66 -15.25
CA GLY A 59 7.13 9.98 -14.35
C GLY A 59 8.31 10.84 -13.85
N TRP A 60 8.34 12.14 -14.11
CA TRP A 60 9.39 13.04 -13.64
C TRP A 60 9.46 13.09 -12.11
N VAL A 61 8.32 13.30 -11.44
CA VAL A 61 8.26 13.40 -9.97
C VAL A 61 8.75 12.10 -9.34
N ASN A 62 8.23 10.96 -9.81
CA ASN A 62 8.66 9.64 -9.33
C ASN A 62 10.13 9.37 -9.61
N TYR A 63 10.64 9.77 -10.78
CA TYR A 63 12.06 9.67 -11.11
C TYR A 63 12.91 10.48 -10.14
N SER A 64 12.54 11.73 -9.86
CA SER A 64 13.31 12.58 -8.96
C SER A 64 13.29 12.08 -7.52
N ILE A 65 12.13 11.64 -7.03
CA ILE A 65 12.02 10.97 -5.72
C ILE A 65 12.95 9.75 -5.70
N SER A 66 12.86 8.85 -6.68
CA SER A 66 13.74 7.67 -6.76
C SER A 66 15.23 8.02 -6.76
N LYS A 67 15.66 9.05 -7.49
CA LYS A 67 17.07 9.45 -7.59
C LYS A 67 17.63 10.15 -6.36
N THR A 68 16.77 10.69 -5.50
CA THR A 68 17.18 11.28 -4.22
C THR A 68 17.13 10.27 -3.08
N SER A 69 16.70 9.03 -3.33
CA SER A 69 16.73 7.96 -2.34
C SER A 69 18.18 7.65 -1.89
N PRO A 70 18.42 7.35 -0.59
CA PRO A 70 17.44 7.30 0.50
C PRO A 70 17.34 8.61 1.30
N THR A 71 18.05 9.67 0.90
CA THR A 71 18.25 10.87 1.72
C THR A 71 17.41 12.09 1.30
N GLY A 72 16.65 11.99 0.21
CA GLY A 72 15.76 13.04 -0.28
C GLY A 72 14.70 13.43 0.75
N PHE A 73 14.18 14.64 0.64
CA PHE A 73 13.23 15.19 1.60
C PHE A 73 11.94 14.36 1.69
N TRP A 74 11.49 13.76 0.59
CA TRP A 74 10.38 12.81 0.60
C TRP A 74 10.66 11.58 1.49
N HIS A 75 11.83 10.97 1.34
CA HIS A 75 12.24 9.79 2.11
C HIS A 75 12.40 10.13 3.60
N ARG A 76 12.97 11.31 3.87
CA ARG A 76 13.14 11.82 5.24
C ARG A 76 11.80 12.07 5.92
N LEU A 77 10.82 12.59 5.19
CA LEU A 77 9.46 12.76 5.69
C LEU A 77 8.78 11.41 5.92
N GLU A 78 8.87 10.47 4.96
CA GLU A 78 8.25 9.15 5.08
C GLU A 78 8.86 8.28 6.19
N THR A 79 10.09 8.57 6.60
CA THR A 79 10.75 7.93 7.76
C THR A 79 10.55 8.72 9.05
N GLY A 80 9.82 9.84 9.04
CA GLY A 80 9.61 10.68 10.22
C GLY A 80 10.89 11.34 10.75
N SER A 81 11.98 11.34 9.97
CA SER A 81 13.27 11.95 10.35
C SER A 81 13.26 13.47 10.29
N ILE A 82 12.27 14.06 9.61
CA ILE A 82 11.97 15.49 9.60
C ILE A 82 10.46 15.72 9.76
N PRO A 83 10.05 16.84 10.38
CA PRO A 83 8.64 17.22 10.43
C PRO A 83 8.14 17.70 9.06
N MET A 84 6.82 17.71 8.89
CA MET A 84 6.16 18.38 7.78
C MET A 84 6.03 19.87 8.08
N ASP A 85 6.98 20.66 7.61
CA ASP A 85 7.04 22.10 7.80
C ASP A 85 7.60 22.81 6.53
N GLU A 86 7.85 24.12 6.64
CA GLU A 86 8.45 24.91 5.56
C GLU A 86 9.80 24.35 5.08
N THR A 87 10.59 23.74 5.99
CA THR A 87 11.88 23.12 5.64
C THR A 87 11.67 21.92 4.74
N PHE A 88 10.68 21.07 5.05
CA PHE A 88 10.29 19.97 4.18
C PHE A 88 9.87 20.48 2.80
N PHE A 89 8.94 21.42 2.71
CA PHE A 89 8.42 21.88 1.42
C PHE A 89 9.50 22.57 0.58
N LYS A 90 10.37 23.37 1.20
CA LYS A 90 11.52 23.97 0.51
C LYS A 90 12.46 22.90 -0.04
N GLY A 91 12.81 21.90 0.77
CA GLY A 91 13.71 20.83 0.37
C GLY A 91 13.11 19.90 -0.69
N PHE A 92 11.83 19.56 -0.58
CA PHE A 92 11.13 18.77 -1.58
C PHE A 92 11.04 19.50 -2.92
N ASN A 93 10.77 20.81 -2.90
CA ASN A 93 10.87 21.62 -4.11
C ASN A 93 12.29 21.59 -4.69
N GLN A 94 13.34 21.74 -3.87
CA GLN A 94 14.72 21.63 -4.36
C GLN A 94 15.00 20.26 -5.01
N ASP A 95 14.52 19.17 -4.41
CA ASP A 95 14.65 17.83 -4.98
C ASP A 95 13.96 17.71 -6.35
N LEU A 96 12.84 18.39 -6.56
CA LEU A 96 12.11 18.41 -7.84
C LEU A 96 12.68 19.38 -8.89
N HIS A 97 13.63 20.26 -8.52
CA HIS A 97 14.19 21.28 -9.40
C HIS A 97 15.71 21.13 -9.57
N ASP A 98 16.13 19.99 -10.09
CA ASP A 98 17.52 19.72 -10.45
C ASP A 98 17.67 19.54 -11.95
N GLN A 99 18.43 20.43 -12.56
CA GLN A 99 18.65 20.48 -14.00
C GLN A 99 19.29 19.18 -14.53
N SER A 100 20.27 18.64 -13.81
CA SER A 100 20.99 17.43 -14.24
C SER A 100 20.09 16.19 -14.24
N ARG A 101 19.22 16.06 -13.21
CA ARG A 101 18.22 14.98 -13.15
C ARG A 101 17.18 15.14 -14.25
N TRP A 102 16.77 16.36 -14.55
CA TRP A 102 15.80 16.63 -15.60
C TRP A 102 16.32 16.21 -16.97
N GLU A 103 17.54 16.62 -17.31
CA GLU A 103 18.19 16.23 -18.57
C GLU A 103 18.32 14.71 -18.69
N ALA A 104 18.74 14.04 -17.60
CA ALA A 104 18.86 12.59 -17.55
C ALA A 104 17.51 11.88 -17.70
N PHE A 105 16.46 12.37 -17.03
CA PHE A 105 15.10 11.86 -17.16
C PHE A 105 14.59 12.01 -18.59
N TYR A 106 14.68 13.23 -19.14
CA TYR A 106 14.12 13.55 -20.45
C TYR A 106 14.82 12.76 -21.56
N THR A 107 16.15 12.62 -21.48
CA THR A 107 16.93 11.77 -22.41
C THR A 107 16.46 10.31 -22.36
N ALA A 108 16.22 9.77 -21.15
CA ALA A 108 15.70 8.42 -20.99
C ALA A 108 14.27 8.26 -21.52
N GLN A 109 13.45 9.31 -21.47
CA GLN A 109 12.11 9.32 -22.05
C GLN A 109 12.14 9.40 -23.59
N GLN A 110 13.03 10.21 -24.17
CA GLN A 110 13.21 10.30 -25.63
C GLN A 110 13.60 8.93 -26.22
N ALA A 111 14.45 8.16 -25.53
CA ALA A 111 14.82 6.81 -25.96
C ALA A 111 13.62 5.84 -26.03
N LYS A 112 12.57 6.08 -25.24
CA LYS A 112 11.34 5.27 -25.22
C LYS A 112 10.23 5.84 -26.11
N ASN A 113 10.22 7.14 -26.31
CA ASN A 113 9.21 7.86 -27.07
C ASN A 113 9.86 8.83 -28.07
N PRO A 114 10.10 8.38 -29.32
CA PRO A 114 10.68 9.21 -30.37
C PRO A 114 9.84 10.44 -30.77
N SER A 115 8.58 10.55 -30.32
CA SER A 115 7.73 11.73 -30.58
C SER A 115 8.07 12.94 -29.70
N LEU A 116 8.86 12.76 -28.64
CA LEU A 116 9.29 13.87 -27.79
C LEU A 116 10.25 14.80 -28.58
N PRO A 117 10.16 16.13 -28.37
CA PRO A 117 11.10 17.09 -28.96
C PRO A 117 12.56 16.70 -28.77
N LYS A 118 13.41 16.91 -29.79
CA LYS A 118 14.86 16.60 -29.74
C LYS A 118 15.60 17.47 -28.74
N GLU A 119 15.27 18.76 -28.70
CA GLU A 119 15.79 19.69 -27.70
C GLU A 119 15.11 19.43 -26.36
N ILE A 120 15.91 19.37 -25.29
CA ILE A 120 15.39 19.20 -23.93
C ILE A 120 14.76 20.54 -23.52
N PRO A 121 13.47 20.58 -23.16
CA PRO A 121 12.84 21.81 -22.73
C PRO A 121 13.41 22.25 -21.37
N PRO A 122 13.21 23.53 -20.97
CA PRO A 122 13.61 24.01 -19.66
C PRO A 122 13.04 23.14 -18.53
N LEU A 123 13.78 23.05 -17.41
CA LEU A 123 13.31 22.40 -16.20
C LEU A 123 11.92 22.97 -15.80
N PRO A 124 10.90 22.10 -15.62
CA PRO A 124 9.57 22.57 -15.26
C PRO A 124 9.55 23.21 -13.88
N SER A 125 8.74 24.25 -13.72
CA SER A 125 8.41 24.83 -12.43
C SER A 125 7.27 24.03 -11.80
N ILE A 126 7.58 23.25 -10.78
CA ILE A 126 6.63 22.47 -9.99
C ILE A 126 6.34 23.19 -8.68
N ASP A 127 5.09 23.25 -8.27
CA ASP A 127 4.74 23.57 -6.90
C ASP A 127 4.67 22.28 -6.08
N GLY A 128 5.76 21.99 -5.37
CA GLY A 128 5.87 20.77 -4.55
C GLY A 128 4.87 20.72 -3.39
N GLU A 129 4.45 21.88 -2.85
CA GLU A 129 3.48 21.93 -1.76
C GLU A 129 2.06 21.70 -2.28
N PHE A 130 1.68 22.34 -3.38
CA PHE A 130 0.42 22.06 -4.06
C PHE A 130 0.31 20.59 -4.46
N LEU A 131 1.38 20.03 -5.07
CA LEU A 131 1.44 18.63 -5.46
C LEU A 131 1.28 17.71 -4.25
N PHE A 132 2.04 17.94 -3.18
CA PHE A 132 1.92 17.18 -1.93
C PHE A 132 0.50 17.18 -1.39
N ASN A 133 -0.09 18.36 -1.24
CA ASN A 133 -1.44 18.51 -0.70
C ASN A 133 -2.50 17.84 -1.57
N THR A 134 -2.35 17.91 -2.89
CA THR A 134 -3.24 17.26 -3.86
C THR A 134 -3.15 15.74 -3.73
N MET A 135 -1.93 15.18 -3.72
CA MET A 135 -1.71 13.74 -3.52
C MET A 135 -2.36 13.24 -2.23
N MET A 136 -2.07 13.89 -1.10
CA MET A 136 -2.58 13.45 0.20
C MET A 136 -4.11 13.56 0.30
N THR A 137 -4.72 14.55 -0.34
CA THR A 137 -6.18 14.75 -0.33
C THR A 137 -6.89 13.71 -1.19
N ASN A 138 -6.35 13.43 -2.38
CA ASN A 138 -6.95 12.49 -3.32
C ASN A 138 -6.76 11.03 -2.90
N SER A 139 -5.85 10.77 -1.95
CA SER A 139 -5.62 9.44 -1.35
C SER A 139 -6.39 9.19 -0.05
N ILE A 140 -7.44 9.98 0.22
CA ILE A 140 -8.35 9.76 1.37
C ILE A 140 -9.47 8.75 1.03
N PRO A 141 -10.15 8.81 -0.12
CA PRO A 141 -11.28 7.94 -0.40
C PRO A 141 -10.87 6.45 -0.38
N PRO A 142 -11.65 5.58 0.31
CA PRO A 142 -11.42 4.14 0.27
C PRO A 142 -11.55 3.58 -1.15
N ASP A 143 -10.75 2.57 -1.47
CA ASP A 143 -10.89 1.84 -2.73
C ASP A 143 -12.22 1.07 -2.76
N PRO A 144 -13.02 1.18 -3.84
CA PRO A 144 -14.36 0.62 -3.89
C PRO A 144 -14.41 -0.91 -3.89
N TRP A 145 -13.30 -1.59 -4.19
CA TRP A 145 -13.21 -3.05 -4.20
C TRP A 145 -12.54 -3.58 -2.94
N MET A 146 -11.40 -3.00 -2.57
CA MET A 146 -10.61 -3.48 -1.44
C MET A 146 -11.26 -3.14 -0.10
N PHE A 147 -11.93 -1.99 0.03
CA PHE A 147 -12.51 -1.61 1.31
C PHE A 147 -13.69 -2.51 1.76
N PRO A 148 -14.66 -2.86 0.90
CA PRO A 148 -15.66 -3.88 1.22
C PRO A 148 -15.04 -5.26 1.51
N ALA A 149 -14.03 -5.68 0.72
CA ALA A 149 -13.32 -6.93 0.94
C ALA A 149 -12.63 -6.96 2.32
N LEU A 150 -11.98 -5.86 2.72
CA LEU A 150 -11.33 -5.73 4.03
C LEU A 150 -12.32 -5.84 5.19
N LYS A 151 -13.54 -5.29 5.05
CA LYS A 151 -14.61 -5.45 6.05
C LYS A 151 -15.04 -6.91 6.18
N LYS A 152 -15.22 -7.62 5.07
CA LYS A 152 -15.57 -9.05 5.07
C LYS A 152 -14.44 -9.91 5.66
N LEU A 153 -13.20 -9.61 5.32
CA LEU A 153 -12.02 -10.25 5.92
C LEU A 153 -12.00 -10.04 7.44
N LYS A 154 -12.23 -8.82 7.93
CA LYS A 154 -12.33 -8.53 9.36
C LYS A 154 -13.46 -9.30 10.03
N ALA A 155 -14.65 -9.30 9.44
CA ALA A 155 -15.82 -10.00 9.95
C ALA A 155 -15.63 -11.52 10.01
N SER A 156 -14.83 -12.09 9.11
CA SER A 156 -14.52 -13.54 9.11
C SER A 156 -13.73 -13.98 10.34
N ALA A 157 -12.96 -13.07 10.96
CA ALA A 157 -12.02 -13.35 12.03
C ALA A 157 -10.95 -14.42 11.73
N ARG A 158 -10.79 -14.87 10.47
CA ARG A 158 -9.87 -15.96 10.08
C ARG A 158 -8.40 -15.55 9.94
N TYR A 159 -8.12 -14.25 9.78
CA TYR A 159 -6.78 -13.75 9.44
C TYR A 159 -6.35 -12.57 10.30
N ILE A 160 -5.07 -12.52 10.69
CA ILE A 160 -4.51 -11.27 11.22
C ILE A 160 -4.46 -10.27 10.06
N LEU A 161 -5.22 -9.18 10.17
CA LEU A 161 -5.19 -8.12 9.19
C LEU A 161 -4.12 -7.11 9.59
N ALA A 162 -3.09 -6.98 8.77
CA ALA A 162 -1.98 -6.08 9.05
C ALA A 162 -1.79 -5.06 7.92
N ALA A 163 -1.29 -3.87 8.26
CA ALA A 163 -0.91 -2.85 7.29
C ALA A 163 0.59 -2.53 7.37
N LEU A 164 1.24 -2.34 6.21
CA LEU A 164 2.63 -1.91 6.07
C LEU A 164 2.73 -0.81 5.02
N SER A 165 2.79 0.45 5.48
CA SER A 165 2.66 1.60 4.57
C SER A 165 3.74 2.66 4.77
N ASN A 166 4.20 3.20 3.64
CA ASN A 166 4.98 4.42 3.61
C ASN A 166 4.00 5.59 3.83
N THR A 167 4.16 6.29 4.94
CA THR A 167 3.21 7.25 5.51
C THR A 167 3.96 8.49 5.97
N VAL A 168 3.22 9.55 6.30
CA VAL A 168 3.76 10.80 6.83
C VAL A 168 3.07 11.15 8.16
N ILE A 169 3.72 11.95 8.99
CA ILE A 169 3.12 12.50 10.22
C ILE A 169 2.63 13.91 9.90
N PHE A 170 1.30 14.10 9.91
CA PHE A 170 0.71 15.42 9.80
C PHE A 170 0.89 16.19 11.14
N PRO A 171 1.23 17.48 11.12
CA PRO A 171 1.38 18.27 12.34
C PRO A 171 -0.01 18.66 12.91
N PRO A 172 -0.14 18.91 14.22
CA PRO A 172 -1.37 19.44 14.80
C PRO A 172 -1.85 20.70 14.06
N GLY A 173 -3.15 20.76 13.76
CA GLY A 173 -3.75 21.85 12.97
C GLY A 173 -3.76 21.62 11.45
N HIS A 174 -3.02 20.64 10.94
CA HIS A 174 -3.16 20.22 9.53
C HIS A 174 -4.52 19.56 9.29
N LYS A 175 -5.13 19.79 8.11
CA LYS A 175 -6.48 19.29 7.76
C LYS A 175 -6.64 17.75 7.83
N LEU A 176 -5.53 17.02 7.66
CA LEU A 176 -5.48 15.55 7.70
C LEU A 176 -4.93 15.01 9.03
N TRP A 177 -4.60 15.90 9.97
CA TRP A 177 -4.18 15.49 11.30
C TRP A 177 -5.35 14.88 12.07
N ARG A 178 -5.06 13.82 12.83
CA ARG A 178 -5.99 13.19 13.76
C ARG A 178 -5.30 13.00 15.10
N LYS A 179 -6.05 13.18 16.19
CA LYS A 179 -5.54 12.96 17.54
C LYS A 179 -5.20 11.50 17.78
N ASP A 180 -6.08 10.61 17.35
CA ASP A 180 -5.82 9.17 17.28
C ASP A 180 -5.54 8.80 15.82
N PHE A 181 -4.35 8.25 15.57
CA PHE A 181 -3.96 7.79 14.24
C PHE A 181 -4.84 6.63 13.75
N MET A 182 -5.41 5.82 14.65
CA MET A 182 -6.26 4.69 14.28
C MET A 182 -7.73 5.08 14.06
N ASP A 183 -8.12 6.31 14.41
CA ASP A 183 -9.48 6.85 14.21
C ASP A 183 -9.73 7.20 12.75
N ASP A 184 -9.87 6.17 11.93
CA ASP A 184 -10.01 6.24 10.49
C ASP A 184 -10.75 5.00 9.96
N PRO A 185 -11.70 5.14 9.02
CA PRO A 185 -12.54 4.03 8.57
C PRO A 185 -11.75 2.83 8.01
N VAL A 186 -10.58 3.06 7.43
CA VAL A 186 -9.72 2.01 6.88
C VAL A 186 -8.77 1.50 7.95
N ARG A 187 -8.07 2.39 8.67
CA ARG A 187 -7.07 1.97 9.68
C ARG A 187 -7.69 1.17 10.82
N SER A 188 -8.91 1.49 11.22
CA SER A 188 -9.62 0.80 12.31
C SER A 188 -9.94 -0.67 12.01
N LEU A 189 -9.81 -1.13 10.76
CA LEU A 189 -10.05 -2.53 10.39
C LEU A 189 -8.84 -3.43 10.69
N PHE A 190 -7.64 -2.88 10.83
CA PHE A 190 -6.42 -3.66 11.02
C PHE A 190 -6.20 -4.04 12.48
N ASP A 191 -5.71 -5.26 12.68
CA ASP A 191 -5.22 -5.76 13.97
C ASP A 191 -3.82 -5.18 14.28
N VAL A 192 -3.00 -4.97 13.23
CA VAL A 192 -1.65 -4.41 13.31
C VAL A 192 -1.48 -3.33 12.23
N PHE A 193 -0.96 -2.16 12.60
CA PHE A 193 -0.66 -1.10 11.62
C PHE A 193 0.78 -0.60 11.78
N ILE A 194 1.58 -0.74 10.72
CA ILE A 194 3.00 -0.35 10.71
C ILE A 194 3.15 0.85 9.77
N SER A 195 3.35 2.02 10.38
CA SER A 195 3.56 3.29 9.70
C SER A 195 5.05 3.60 9.63
N SER A 196 5.59 3.76 8.42
CA SER A 196 7.00 4.08 8.17
C SER A 196 7.52 5.27 8.99
N ALA A 197 6.73 6.36 9.08
CA ALA A 197 7.14 7.58 9.76
C ALA A 197 7.19 7.43 11.28
N HIS A 198 6.42 6.50 11.84
CA HIS A 198 6.44 6.23 13.28
C HIS A 198 7.53 5.23 13.67
N VAL A 199 7.94 4.35 12.75
CA VAL A 199 8.96 3.31 13.02
C VAL A 199 10.36 3.67 12.50
N GLY A 200 10.50 4.75 11.73
CA GLY A 200 11.79 5.19 11.20
C GLY A 200 12.33 4.35 10.04
N LEU A 201 11.50 3.52 9.40
CA LEU A 201 11.89 2.61 8.32
C LEU A 201 10.95 2.79 7.14
N ARG A 202 11.42 2.50 5.93
CA ARG A 202 10.66 2.71 4.69
C ARG A 202 10.76 1.50 3.79
N LYS A 203 9.65 1.10 3.14
CA LYS A 203 9.74 0.15 2.03
C LYS A 203 10.56 0.78 0.87
N PRO A 204 11.42 0.04 0.15
CA PRO A 204 11.66 -1.40 0.24
C PRO A 204 12.91 -1.78 1.08
N ASP A 205 13.26 -1.06 2.16
CA ASP A 205 14.33 -1.50 3.06
C ASP A 205 13.97 -2.87 3.67
N SER A 206 14.88 -3.85 3.57
CA SER A 206 14.71 -5.19 4.14
C SER A 206 14.31 -5.17 5.62
N LYS A 207 14.81 -4.18 6.40
CA LYS A 207 14.48 -4.00 7.82
C LYS A 207 12.99 -3.74 8.05
N MET A 208 12.31 -3.10 7.11
CA MET A 208 10.86 -2.82 7.20
C MET A 208 10.04 -4.11 7.19
N TYR A 209 10.42 -5.09 6.37
CA TYR A 209 9.76 -6.39 6.28
C TYR A 209 10.10 -7.29 7.46
N GLN A 210 11.35 -7.25 7.94
CA GLN A 210 11.75 -7.94 9.17
C GLN A 210 10.98 -7.42 10.38
N LEU A 211 10.80 -6.10 10.47
CA LEU A 211 9.94 -5.48 11.48
C LEU A 211 8.48 -5.93 11.31
N ALA A 212 7.98 -6.00 10.08
CA ALA A 212 6.62 -6.46 9.82
C ALA A 212 6.37 -7.88 10.34
N LEU A 213 7.24 -8.83 9.98
CA LEU A 213 7.17 -10.21 10.46
C LEU A 213 7.24 -10.29 11.99
N LYS A 214 8.19 -9.56 12.60
CA LYS A 214 8.33 -9.49 14.05
C LYS A 214 7.04 -8.98 14.71
N THR A 215 6.48 -7.88 14.21
CA THR A 215 5.31 -7.22 14.81
C THR A 215 4.07 -8.09 14.74
N VAL A 216 3.81 -8.75 13.59
CA VAL A 216 2.64 -9.64 13.47
C VAL A 216 2.81 -10.93 14.28
N ASN A 217 4.05 -11.43 14.43
CA ASN A 217 4.33 -12.56 15.30
C ASN A 217 4.12 -12.20 16.78
N GLU A 218 4.57 -11.02 17.22
CA GLU A 218 4.32 -10.52 18.58
C GLU A 218 2.82 -10.35 18.86
N TYR A 219 2.05 -9.84 17.89
CA TYR A 219 0.60 -9.78 18.00
C TYR A 219 -0.01 -11.18 18.15
N ALA A 220 0.39 -12.15 17.33
CA ALA A 220 -0.09 -13.51 17.39
C ALA A 220 0.22 -14.15 18.76
N THR A 221 1.47 -14.08 19.22
CA THR A 221 1.89 -14.63 20.52
C THR A 221 1.12 -14.00 21.68
N LYS A 222 0.96 -12.67 21.70
CA LYS A 222 0.22 -11.96 22.75
C LYS A 222 -1.24 -12.40 22.84
N ASN A 223 -1.84 -12.75 21.70
CA ASN A 223 -3.25 -13.14 21.61
C ASN A 223 -3.46 -14.66 21.50
N ALA A 224 -2.41 -15.47 21.65
CA ALA A 224 -2.48 -16.92 21.46
C ALA A 224 -3.44 -17.62 22.44
N ALA A 225 -3.65 -17.04 23.63
CA ALA A 225 -4.57 -17.58 24.64
C ALA A 225 -6.04 -17.19 24.42
N THR A 226 -6.34 -16.29 23.46
CA THR A 226 -7.72 -15.95 23.10
C THR A 226 -8.37 -17.10 22.33
N GLU A 227 -9.70 -17.19 22.34
CA GLU A 227 -10.45 -18.19 21.55
C GLU A 227 -10.03 -18.17 20.07
N ARG A 228 -9.94 -16.96 19.49
CA ARG A 228 -9.46 -16.75 18.11
C ARG A 228 -8.02 -17.22 17.91
N GLY A 229 -7.13 -16.93 18.86
CA GLY A 229 -5.71 -17.31 18.79
C GLY A 229 -5.48 -18.82 18.92
N GLN A 230 -6.28 -19.49 19.76
CA GLN A 230 -6.27 -20.95 19.89
C GLN A 230 -6.78 -21.62 18.61
N ALA A 231 -7.93 -21.15 18.10
CA ALA A 231 -8.53 -21.68 16.87
C ALA A 231 -7.61 -21.53 15.64
N LEU A 232 -6.78 -20.48 15.60
CA LEU A 232 -5.86 -20.20 14.48
C LEU A 232 -4.41 -20.63 14.73
N GLY A 233 -4.13 -21.35 15.82
CA GLY A 233 -2.79 -21.87 16.11
C GLY A 233 -1.72 -20.77 16.23
N TRP A 234 -2.04 -19.65 16.88
CA TRP A 234 -1.10 -18.53 17.04
C TRP A 234 0.04 -18.84 18.04
N ALA A 235 -0.10 -19.89 18.84
CA ALA A 235 0.96 -20.38 19.74
C ALA A 235 2.20 -20.89 18.96
N ASP A 236 2.02 -21.37 17.73
CA ASP A 236 3.12 -21.84 16.87
C ASP A 236 3.93 -20.69 16.25
N GLY A 237 3.47 -19.45 16.44
CA GLY A 237 4.02 -18.26 15.82
C GLY A 237 3.64 -18.09 14.34
N ILE A 238 4.16 -17.02 13.77
CA ILE A 238 3.98 -16.59 12.38
C ILE A 238 5.34 -16.64 11.69
N LYS A 239 5.41 -17.33 10.55
CA LYS A 239 6.57 -17.43 9.67
C LYS A 239 6.37 -16.53 8.44
N ALA A 240 7.45 -16.23 7.73
CA ALA A 240 7.40 -15.43 6.51
C ALA A 240 6.42 -15.99 5.45
N GLY A 241 6.41 -17.31 5.25
CA GLY A 241 5.49 -17.99 4.32
C GLY A 241 4.01 -17.94 4.73
N ASP A 242 3.70 -17.58 5.98
CA ASP A 242 2.32 -17.45 6.45
C ASP A 242 1.70 -16.08 6.07
N ILE A 243 2.48 -15.18 5.46
CA ILE A 243 2.10 -13.82 5.11
C ILE A 243 1.86 -13.72 3.61
N VAL A 244 0.69 -13.22 3.22
CA VAL A 244 0.43 -12.71 1.87
C VAL A 244 0.45 -11.18 1.92
N PHE A 245 1.37 -10.56 1.17
CA PHE A 245 1.52 -9.12 1.09
C PHE A 245 0.96 -8.53 -0.22
N LEU A 246 0.08 -7.53 -0.10
CA LEU A 246 -0.54 -6.80 -1.20
C LEU A 246 0.06 -5.41 -1.30
N ASP A 247 0.57 -5.05 -2.48
CA ASP A 247 1.20 -3.74 -2.73
C ASP A 247 1.04 -3.35 -4.21
N ASP A 248 0.89 -2.06 -4.48
CA ASP A 248 0.77 -1.51 -5.83
C ASP A 248 2.13 -1.10 -6.43
N ILE A 249 3.24 -1.31 -5.73
CA ILE A 249 4.61 -1.03 -6.16
C ILE A 249 5.43 -2.32 -6.30
N GLY A 250 5.99 -2.54 -7.49
CA GLY A 250 6.68 -3.79 -7.82
C GLY A 250 7.96 -4.05 -7.02
N GLU A 251 8.71 -3.00 -6.70
CA GLU A 251 9.95 -3.09 -5.92
C GLU A 251 9.68 -3.52 -4.48
N ASN A 252 8.60 -3.01 -3.87
CA ASN A 252 8.17 -3.44 -2.53
C ASN A 252 7.87 -4.94 -2.50
N LEU A 253 7.16 -5.45 -3.51
CA LEU A 253 6.86 -6.89 -3.60
C LEU A 253 8.10 -7.74 -3.93
N LYS A 254 9.04 -7.21 -4.70
CA LYS A 254 10.32 -7.90 -4.95
C LYS A 254 11.08 -8.11 -3.65
N GLU A 255 11.16 -7.09 -2.80
CA GLU A 255 11.81 -7.24 -1.51
C GLU A 255 11.04 -8.18 -0.58
N ALA A 256 9.71 -8.05 -0.49
CA ALA A 256 8.87 -8.97 0.30
C ALA A 256 9.10 -10.44 -0.05
N ARG A 257 9.19 -10.77 -1.35
CA ARG A 257 9.50 -12.14 -1.82
C ARG A 257 10.88 -12.62 -1.38
N LYS A 258 11.91 -11.75 -1.38
CA LYS A 258 13.25 -12.12 -0.86
C LYS A 258 13.21 -12.44 0.63
N GLN A 259 12.30 -11.82 1.37
CA GLN A 259 12.09 -12.08 2.80
C GLN A 259 11.22 -13.31 3.05
N GLY A 260 10.72 -13.98 2.00
CA GLY A 260 9.93 -15.21 2.09
C GLY A 260 8.41 -14.99 2.16
N PHE A 261 7.92 -13.77 1.91
CA PHE A 261 6.48 -13.51 1.91
C PHE A 261 5.87 -13.97 0.59
N ASN A 262 4.64 -14.48 0.66
CA ASN A 262 3.78 -14.56 -0.51
C ASN A 262 3.33 -13.15 -0.89
N THR A 263 3.02 -12.92 -2.16
CA THR A 263 2.74 -11.56 -2.66
C THR A 263 1.67 -11.54 -3.72
N VAL A 264 0.79 -10.55 -3.66
CA VAL A 264 -0.18 -10.24 -4.71
C VAL A 264 0.07 -8.81 -5.20
N LYS A 265 0.20 -8.66 -6.52
CA LYS A 265 0.38 -7.35 -7.14
C LYS A 265 -0.96 -6.69 -7.36
N VAL A 266 -1.16 -5.53 -6.75
CA VAL A 266 -2.33 -4.70 -7.04
C VAL A 266 -2.04 -3.86 -8.28
N GLN A 267 -2.85 -4.03 -9.31
CA GLN A 267 -2.77 -3.23 -10.54
C GLN A 267 -3.61 -1.97 -10.38
N LEU A 268 -3.00 -0.80 -10.60
CA LEU A 268 -3.70 0.48 -10.47
C LEU A 268 -4.93 0.53 -11.38
N GLY A 269 -6.06 0.93 -10.81
CA GLY A 269 -7.36 0.98 -11.50
C GLY A 269 -8.00 -0.39 -11.76
N ARG A 270 -7.38 -1.49 -11.33
CA ARG A 270 -7.87 -2.87 -11.44
C ARG A 270 -7.82 -3.61 -10.10
N THR A 271 -8.11 -2.91 -9.01
CA THR A 271 -8.10 -3.48 -7.64
C THR A 271 -9.01 -4.70 -7.49
N TYR A 272 -10.07 -4.81 -8.30
CA TYR A 272 -10.95 -5.99 -8.35
C TYR A 272 -10.19 -7.31 -8.63
N GLU A 273 -9.10 -7.27 -9.41
CA GLU A 273 -8.28 -8.47 -9.69
C GLU A 273 -7.50 -8.95 -8.47
N ALA A 274 -7.11 -8.00 -7.61
CA ALA A 274 -6.48 -8.34 -6.34
C ALA A 274 -7.51 -8.93 -5.36
N VAL A 275 -8.77 -8.47 -5.42
CA VAL A 275 -9.86 -9.06 -4.64
C VAL A 275 -10.19 -10.47 -5.13
N GLU A 276 -10.29 -10.69 -6.44
CA GLU A 276 -10.43 -12.03 -7.06
C GLU A 276 -9.34 -12.99 -6.57
N GLU A 277 -8.09 -12.53 -6.53
CA GLU A 277 -6.98 -13.34 -6.06
C GLU A 277 -7.07 -13.63 -4.55
N LEU A 278 -7.51 -12.65 -3.75
CA LEU A 278 -7.79 -12.87 -2.33
C LEU A 278 -8.92 -13.88 -2.11
N GLU A 279 -9.98 -13.89 -2.93
CA GLU A 279 -11.03 -14.90 -2.84
C GLU A 279 -10.47 -16.31 -3.06
N LYS A 280 -9.61 -16.49 -4.07
CA LYS A 280 -8.96 -17.79 -4.32
C LYS A 280 -8.06 -18.22 -3.16
N ILE A 281 -7.29 -17.29 -2.60
CA ILE A 281 -6.37 -17.56 -1.48
C ILE A 281 -7.14 -17.90 -0.19
N THR A 282 -8.24 -17.22 0.07
CA THR A 282 -8.97 -17.32 1.35
C THR A 282 -10.14 -18.29 1.31
N GLY A 283 -10.69 -18.57 0.12
CA GLY A 283 -11.96 -19.26 -0.07
C GLY A 283 -13.19 -18.44 0.35
N LEU A 284 -13.03 -17.15 0.65
CA LEU A 284 -14.13 -16.28 1.06
C LEU A 284 -14.74 -15.56 -0.15
N ALA A 285 -16.04 -15.29 -0.08
CA ALA A 285 -16.74 -14.41 -1.02
C ALA A 285 -16.51 -12.94 -0.64
N LEU A 286 -15.43 -12.34 -1.14
CA LEU A 286 -14.97 -10.99 -0.85
C LEU A 286 -15.51 -9.96 -1.85
N GLU A 287 -15.70 -10.35 -3.11
CA GLU A 287 -16.29 -9.49 -4.14
C GLU A 287 -17.66 -8.95 -3.71
N GLY A 288 -17.91 -7.68 -4.02
CA GLY A 288 -19.25 -7.09 -3.89
C GLY A 288 -19.93 -7.00 -5.26
N ASP A 289 -21.12 -6.41 -5.30
CA ASP A 289 -21.91 -6.25 -6.53
C ASP A 289 -21.46 -5.05 -7.40
N HIS A 290 -20.22 -4.58 -7.21
CA HIS A 290 -19.71 -3.40 -7.89
C HIS A 290 -19.43 -3.71 -9.37
N PRO A 291 -19.71 -2.79 -10.30
CA PRO A 291 -19.41 -3.03 -11.71
C PRO A 291 -17.88 -3.03 -11.91
N LYS A 292 -17.35 -4.09 -12.55
CA LYS A 292 -15.92 -4.26 -12.88
C LYS A 292 -15.48 -3.30 -13.98
N ILE A 293 -15.46 -2.00 -13.66
CA ILE A 293 -15.07 -0.91 -14.56
C ILE A 293 -13.63 -0.52 -14.23
N PRO A 294 -12.67 -0.73 -15.15
CA PRO A 294 -11.32 -0.24 -14.96
C PRO A 294 -11.31 1.29 -14.87
N VAL A 295 -10.66 1.85 -13.85
CA VAL A 295 -10.39 3.29 -13.80
C VAL A 295 -9.29 3.58 -14.82
N LYS A 296 -9.65 4.23 -15.93
CA LYS A 296 -8.66 4.67 -16.93
C LYS A 296 -7.97 5.94 -16.43
N PRO A 297 -6.63 6.01 -16.46
CA PRO A 297 -5.93 7.27 -16.24
C PRO A 297 -6.46 8.32 -17.21
N ASN A 298 -6.77 9.52 -16.72
CA ASN A 298 -7.20 10.60 -17.61
C ASN A 298 -6.00 11.18 -18.36
N LEU A 299 -5.62 10.54 -19.47
CA LEU A 299 -4.51 10.98 -20.33
C LEU A 299 -4.82 12.28 -21.10
N LYS A 300 -6.07 12.75 -21.06
CA LYS A 300 -6.45 14.06 -21.58
C LYS A 300 -6.28 15.04 -20.45
N GLY A 301 -5.09 15.67 -20.37
CA GLY A 301 -4.79 16.72 -19.41
C GLY A 301 -5.98 17.65 -19.23
N SER A 302 -6.34 17.93 -17.98
CA SER A 302 -7.52 18.73 -17.68
C SER A 302 -7.49 20.00 -18.51
N SER A 303 -8.58 20.27 -19.22
CA SER A 303 -8.75 21.50 -19.99
C SER A 303 -8.49 22.69 -19.06
N LYS A 304 -7.31 23.31 -19.20
CA LYS A 304 -6.89 24.59 -18.61
C LYS A 304 -7.53 24.88 -17.24
N ALA A 305 -6.84 24.55 -16.15
CA ALA A 305 -6.98 25.34 -14.94
C ALA A 305 -6.68 26.79 -15.37
N LYS A 306 -7.71 27.65 -15.30
CA LYS A 306 -7.51 29.08 -15.55
C LYS A 306 -6.51 29.57 -14.49
N LEU A 307 -5.46 30.22 -15.00
CA LEU A 307 -4.44 30.96 -14.26
C LEU A 307 -5.05 31.80 -13.13
#